data_AF-A0A3D5QF94-F1
#
_entry.id   AF-A0A3D5QF94-F1
#
_cell.length_a   1.000
_cell.length_b   1.000
_cell.length_c   1.000
_cell.angle_alpha   90.00
_cell.angle_beta   90.00
_cell.angle_gamma   90.00
#
_symmetry.space_group_name_H-M   'P 1'
#
loop_
_entity.id
_entity.type
_entity.pdbx_description
1 polymer ?
#
loop_
_entity_poly.entity_id
_entity_poly.type
_entity_poly.pdbx_seq_one_letter_code
_entity_poly.pdbx_strand_id
1 'polypeptide(L)' 'MRREAFELKKEITIMEDFAEAEEIKGEIEELEKARNDFDAIYNKLSDEDKAWLNEQFFKWIELYSGNCGSGCGTCGASCG' A
#
# COMPACT_ATOMS: atom_id res chain seq x y z
N MET A 1 -9.75 8.73 -9.84
CA MET A 1 -10.53 7.55 -9.40
C MET A 1 -9.72 6.25 -9.43
N ARG A 2 -9.63 5.43 -10.51
CA ARG A 2 -8.94 4.12 -10.39
C ARG A 2 -7.44 4.20 -10.05
N ARG A 3 -6.70 5.15 -10.66
CA ARG A 3 -5.27 5.38 -10.37
C ARG A 3 -5.06 5.94 -8.97
N GLU A 4 -5.95 6.81 -8.54
CA GLU A 4 -5.93 7.43 -7.21
C GLU A 4 -6.18 6.40 -6.10
N ALA A 5 -7.17 5.51 -6.29
CA ALA A 5 -7.38 4.39 -5.39
C ALA A 5 -6.17 3.42 -5.37
N PHE A 6 -5.50 3.23 -6.51
CA PHE A 6 -4.29 2.43 -6.57
C PHE A 6 -3.14 3.06 -5.76
N GLU A 7 -2.89 4.37 -5.91
CA GLU A 7 -1.87 5.08 -5.13
C GLU A 7 -2.17 5.04 -3.62
N LEU A 8 -3.41 5.34 -3.23
CA LEU A 8 -3.84 5.27 -1.82
C LEU A 8 -3.67 3.87 -1.23
N LYS A 9 -3.99 2.80 -1.97
CA LYS A 9 -3.82 1.43 -1.49
C LYS A 9 -2.35 1.09 -1.22
N LYS A 10 -1.43 1.58 -2.06
CA LYS A 10 0.02 1.41 -1.83
C LYS A 10 0.45 2.16 -0.58
N GLU A 11 0.02 3.40 -0.43
CA GLU A 11 0.35 4.24 0.72
C GLU A 11 -0.12 3.60 2.03
N ILE A 12 -1.38 3.14 2.10
CA ILE A 12 -1.94 2.40 3.24
C ILE A 12 -1.07 1.19 3.58
N THR A 13 -0.68 0.41 2.57
CA THR A 13 0.14 -0.80 2.78
C THR A 13 1.51 -0.48 3.35
N ILE A 14 2.14 0.59 2.86
CA ILE A 14 3.44 1.06 3.35
C ILE A 14 3.30 1.56 4.79
N MET A 15 2.30 2.38 5.08
CA MET A 15 2.04 2.89 6.42
C MET A 15 1.73 1.76 7.41
N GLU A 16 1.01 0.71 7.00
CA GLU A 16 0.77 -0.47 7.84
C GLU A 16 2.06 -1.21 8.19
N ASP A 17 2.94 -1.40 7.21
CA ASP A 17 4.24 -2.07 7.40
C ASP A 17 5.13 -1.29 8.38
N PHE A 18 5.18 0.04 8.25
CA PHE A 18 5.91 0.91 9.18
C PHE A 18 5.27 0.99 10.57
N ALA A 19 3.93 1.11 10.65
CA ALA A 19 3.22 1.16 11.92
C ALA A 19 3.35 -0.15 12.71
N GLU A 20 3.34 -1.31 12.03
CA GLU A 20 3.61 -2.61 12.63
C GLU A 20 5.07 -2.72 13.09
N ALA A 21 6.03 -2.19 12.32
CA ALA A 21 7.45 -2.22 12.65
C ALA A 21 7.87 -1.29 13.80
N GLU A 22 7.27 -0.10 13.93
CA GLU A 22 7.69 0.92 14.90
C GLU A 22 6.75 1.09 16.11
N GLU A 23 5.64 0.34 16.22
CA GLU A 23 4.61 0.47 17.28
C GLU A 23 4.10 1.92 17.47
N ILE A 24 4.08 2.73 16.40
CA ILE A 24 3.77 4.17 16.48
C ILE A 24 2.25 4.40 16.54
N LYS A 25 1.75 4.72 17.75
CA LYS A 25 0.34 5.10 17.97
C LYS A 25 -0.11 6.39 17.27
N GLY A 26 0.83 7.26 16.85
CA GLY A 26 0.52 8.55 16.23
C GLY A 26 0.13 8.46 14.75
N GLU A 27 0.63 7.45 14.02
CA GLU A 27 0.35 7.26 12.59
C GLU A 27 -0.98 6.54 12.33
N ILE A 28 -1.65 6.07 13.38
CA ILE A 28 -2.93 5.36 13.28
C ILE A 28 -4.03 6.28 12.71
N GLU A 29 -4.07 7.56 13.09
CA GLU A 29 -5.11 8.48 12.63
C GLU A 29 -4.97 8.80 11.13
N GLU A 30 -3.73 8.97 10.65
CA GLU A 30 -3.47 9.17 9.22
C GLU A 30 -3.76 7.91 8.40
N LEU A 31 -3.43 6.73 8.95
CA LEU A 31 -3.77 5.44 8.36
C LEU A 31 -5.29 5.25 8.25
N GLU A 32 -6.03 5.54 9.32
CA GLU A 32 -7.50 5.44 9.34
C GLU A 32 -8.12 6.41 8.33
N LYS A 33 -7.61 7.63 8.22
CA LYS A 33 -8.06 8.59 7.21
C LYS A 33 -7.79 8.08 5.80
N ALA A 34 -6.58 7.60 5.51
CA ALA A 34 -6.24 7.06 4.20
C ALA A 34 -7.13 5.86 3.82
N ARG A 35 -7.43 4.97 4.77
CA ARG A 35 -8.37 3.86 4.59
C ARG A 35 -9.80 4.34 4.25
N ASN A 36 -10.30 5.34 4.98
CA ASN A 36 -11.61 5.91 4.71
C ASN A 36 -11.68 6.56 3.31
N ASP A 37 -10.63 7.30 2.91
CA ASP A 37 -10.54 7.93 1.59
C ASP A 37 -10.47 6.86 0.48
N PHE A 38 -9.69 5.80 0.69
CA PHE A 38 -9.64 4.65 -0.22
C PHE A 38 -11.01 4.01 -0.39
N ASP A 39 -11.73 3.71 0.70
CA ASP A 39 -13.05 3.08 0.65
C ASP A 39 -14.08 3.97 -0.08
N ALA A 40 -14.04 5.28 0.16
CA ALA A 40 -14.91 6.24 -0.52
C ALA A 40 -14.70 6.27 -2.04
N ILE A 41 -13.45 6.09 -2.50
CA ILE A 41 -13.13 6.03 -3.92
C ILE A 41 -13.44 4.63 -4.48
N TYR A 42 -13.04 3.57 -3.78
CA TYR A 42 -13.21 2.17 -4.19
C TYR A 42 -14.69 1.82 -4.41
N ASN A 43 -15.58 2.31 -3.55
CA ASN A 43 -17.02 2.11 -3.67
C ASN A 43 -17.63 2.79 -4.90
N LYS A 44 -16.97 3.80 -5.48
CA LYS A 44 -17.39 4.49 -6.71
C LYS A 44 -16.83 3.85 -7.98
N LEU A 45 -15.90 2.90 -7.85
CA LEU A 45 -15.31 2.20 -9.00
C LEU A 45 -16.26 1.15 -9.57
N SER A 46 -16.20 0.98 -10.89
CA SER A 46 -16.82 -0.15 -11.58
C SER A 46 -16.08 -1.46 -11.25
N ASP A 47 -16.72 -2.60 -11.52
CA ASP A 47 -16.09 -3.91 -11.31
C ASP A 47 -14.83 -4.11 -12.17
N GLU A 48 -14.82 -3.56 -13.39
CA GLU A 48 -13.65 -3.56 -14.27
C GLU A 48 -12.48 -2.77 -13.65
N ASP A 49 -12.76 -1.59 -13.10
CA ASP A 49 -11.74 -0.76 -12.46
C ASP A 49 -11.23 -1.40 -11.16
N LYS A 50 -12.09 -2.09 -10.40
CA LYS A 50 -11.70 -2.86 -9.21
C LYS A 50 -10.81 -4.05 -9.57
N ALA A 51 -11.14 -4.77 -10.65
CA ALA A 51 -10.33 -5.87 -11.15
C ALA A 51 -8.95 -5.37 -11.60
N TRP A 52 -8.91 -4.27 -12.37
CA TRP A 52 -7.67 -3.63 -12.79
C TRP A 52 -6.84 -3.19 -11.58
N LEU A 53 -7.46 -2.54 -10.60
CA LEU A 53 -6.78 -2.09 -9.38
C LEU A 53 -6.15 -3.26 -8.63
N ASN A 54 -6.89 -4.35 -8.46
CA ASN A 54 -6.36 -5.55 -7.81
C ASN A 54 -5.18 -6.14 -8.59
N GLU A 55 -5.28 -6.25 -9.90
CA GLU A 55 -4.19 -6.77 -10.74
C GLU A 55 -2.92 -5.91 -10.63
N GLN A 56 -3.06 -4.58 -10.72
CA GLN A 56 -1.91 -3.68 -10.56
C GLN A 56 -1.35 -3.71 -9.15
N PHE A 57 -2.21 -3.80 -8.15
CA PHE A 57 -1.80 -3.90 -6.75
C PHE A 57 -1.04 -5.19 -6.48
N PHE A 58 -1.45 -6.33 -7.04
CA PHE A 58 -0.68 -7.58 -6.93
C PHE A 58 0.69 -7.48 -7.60
N LYS A 59 0.76 -6.92 -8.81
CA LYS A 59 2.05 -6.69 -9.48
C LYS A 59 2.98 -5.80 -8.66
N TRP A 60 2.42 -4.75 -8.06
CA TRP A 60 3.18 -3.86 -7.20
C TRP A 60 3.60 -4.54 -5.88
N ILE A 61 2.73 -5.31 -5.23
CA ILE A 61 3.06 -5.97 -3.96
C ILE A 61 4.13 -7.04 -4.16
N GLU A 62 4.15 -7.76 -5.29
CA GLU A 62 5.22 -8.69 -5.61
C GLU A 62 6.58 -7.98 -5.73
N LEU A 63 6.61 -6.78 -6.31
CA LEU A 63 7.82 -5.97 -6.36
C LEU A 63 8.19 -5.41 -4.98
N TYR A 64 7.21 -4.88 -4.23
CA TYR A 64 7.41 -4.32 -2.90
C TYR A 64 7.89 -5.39 -1.91
N SER A 65 7.19 -6.52 -1.82
CA SER A 65 7.56 -7.67 -0.99
C SER A 65 8.77 -8.43 -1.53
N GLY A 66 9.04 -8.44 -2.83
CA GLY A 66 10.30 -8.97 -3.35
C GLY A 66 11.50 -8.11 -2.92
N ASN A 67 11.29 -6.80 -2.81
CA ASN A 67 12.28 -5.82 -2.37
C ASN A 67 12.39 -5.71 -0.83
N CYS A 68 11.31 -5.98 -0.09
CA CYS A 68 11.26 -5.96 1.39
C CYS A 68 11.34 -7.36 2.04
N GLY A 69 11.12 -8.43 1.28
CA GLY A 69 11.03 -9.83 1.74
C GLY A 69 12.32 -10.63 1.55
N SER A 70 13.36 -10.04 0.97
CA SER A 70 14.73 -10.54 1.14
C SER A 70 15.31 -10.08 2.48
N GLY A 71 14.70 -10.57 3.56
CA GLY A 71 15.32 -10.65 4.88
C GLY A 71 15.18 -9.42 5.77
N CYS A 72 14.86 -9.68 7.04
CA CYS A 72 15.41 -8.88 8.13
C CYS A 72 16.89 -8.62 7.85
N GLY A 73 17.23 -7.37 7.52
CA GLY A 73 18.60 -6.88 7.58
C GLY A 73 19.23 -6.40 6.28
N THR A 74 18.52 -5.71 5.38
CA THR A 74 19.19 -4.68 4.54
C THR A 74 18.20 -3.75 3.82
N CYS A 75 17.78 -2.66 4.47
CA CYS A 75 17.35 -1.44 3.76
C CYS A 75 18.56 -0.63 3.23
N GLY A 76 19.60 -1.32 2.75
CA GLY A 76 20.86 -0.71 2.38
C GLY A 76 21.86 -1.67 1.74
N ALA A 77 21.62 -2.07 0.49
CA ALA A 77 22.67 -2.31 -0.51
C ALA A 77 22.05 -2.90 -1.78
N SER A 78 21.89 -2.07 -2.80
CA SER A 78 22.26 -2.47 -4.16
C SER A 78 22.50 -1.21 -4.97
N CYS A 79 23.71 -0.67 -4.80
CA CYS A 79 24.36 0.09 -5.85
C CYS A 79 24.65 -0.90 -6.97
N GLY A 80 23.93 -0.77 -8.09
CA GLY A 80 24.43 -1.16 -9.40
C GLY A 80 25.20 -0.01 -10.01
#